data_AF-A0A0F8CZ25-F1
#
_entry.id   AF-A0A0F8CZ25-F1
#
_cell.length_a   1.000
_cell.length_b   1.000
_cell.length_c   1.000
_cell.angle_alpha   90.00
_cell.angle_beta   90.00
_cell.angle_gamma   90.00
#
_symmetry.space_group_name_H-M   'P 1'
#
loop_
_entity.id
_entity.type
_entity.pdbx_description
1 polymer ?
#
loop_
_entity_poly.entity_id
_entity_poly.type
_entity_poly.pdbx_seq_one_letter_code
_entity_poly.pdbx_strand_id
1 'polypeptide(L)'
;MNLRRADTNLLYFAAVVLYTKNVIYVYAIIGALFRGLAIYQLCRKIKGESIIPDIESVSTHLNIFLFLILVNSLLSRFAVVTSPISPAPGVSSMYFAVAFMIVFTLWYGIWGGISAYLGCMIGAGILADMPLSLNVVWSLADLWQVLIPLMAFAYFRVNIRLRTKRDMGIFLLFGCLLNNFIGAMWGALMIVREGMVPWTEFFVTFEGWFVGNVITTLVIVPFCLKYITPYIQQTKSYVHNYWI
;
A
#
# COMPACT_ATOMS: atom_id res chain seq x y z
N MET A 1 20.18 -42.01 11.37
CA MET A 1 19.89 -41.40 10.04
C MET A 1 18.70 -40.46 10.24
N ASN A 2 18.86 -39.18 9.89
CA ASN A 2 18.20 -38.02 10.51
C ASN A 2 16.68 -37.85 10.28
N LEU A 3 15.88 -37.97 11.34
CA LEU A 3 14.47 -37.51 11.36
C LEU A 3 14.36 -35.98 11.34
N ARG A 4 15.34 -35.25 11.86
CA ARG A 4 15.38 -33.76 11.86
C ARG A 4 15.47 -33.10 10.48
N ARG A 5 15.88 -33.83 9.43
CA ARG A 5 16.03 -33.30 8.06
C ARG A 5 14.71 -33.38 7.27
N ALA A 6 13.80 -34.27 7.67
CA ALA A 6 12.50 -34.44 7.00
C ALA A 6 11.55 -33.28 7.34
N ASP A 7 11.56 -32.80 8.59
CA ASP A 7 10.72 -31.68 9.04
C ASP A 7 11.11 -30.35 8.37
N THR A 8 12.40 -30.12 8.14
CA THR A 8 12.88 -28.91 7.45
C THR A 8 12.43 -28.90 5.99
N ASN A 9 12.49 -30.04 5.29
CA ASN A 9 12.04 -30.15 3.90
C ASN A 9 10.52 -29.98 3.77
N LEU A 10 9.74 -30.43 4.77
CA LEU A 10 8.29 -30.25 4.79
C LEU A 10 7.89 -28.78 5.01
N LEU A 11 8.61 -28.07 5.89
CA LEU A 11 8.46 -26.63 6.10
C LEU A 11 8.86 -25.82 4.86
N TYR A 12 9.95 -26.20 4.18
CA TYR A 12 10.34 -25.59 2.90
C TYR A 12 9.29 -25.86 1.81
N PHE A 13 8.75 -27.08 1.72
CA PHE A 13 7.69 -27.39 0.76
C PHE A 13 6.40 -26.62 1.07
N ALA A 14 6.00 -26.53 2.34
CA ALA A 14 4.86 -25.70 2.77
C ALA A 14 5.10 -24.21 2.49
N ALA A 15 6.34 -23.72 2.68
CA ALA A 15 6.72 -22.33 2.39
C ALA A 15 6.77 -22.02 0.89
N VAL A 16 7.18 -22.98 0.04
CA VAL A 16 7.16 -22.87 -1.43
C VAL A 16 5.73 -22.98 -1.97
N VAL A 17 4.90 -23.84 -1.38
CA VAL A 17 3.46 -23.92 -1.68
C VAL A 17 2.73 -22.66 -1.23
N LEU A 18 3.09 -22.07 -0.09
CA LEU A 18 2.58 -20.75 0.33
C LEU A 18 3.10 -19.62 -0.57
N TYR A 19 4.35 -19.66 -1.04
CA TYR A 19 4.90 -18.69 -1.99
C TYR A 19 4.17 -18.71 -3.33
N THR A 20 4.02 -19.90 -3.91
CA THR A 20 3.30 -20.09 -5.18
C THR A 20 1.82 -19.76 -5.02
N LYS A 21 1.18 -20.13 -3.91
CA LYS A 21 -0.19 -19.71 -3.62
C LYS A 21 -0.32 -18.20 -3.43
N ASN A 22 0.58 -17.54 -2.70
CA ASN A 22 0.55 -16.09 -2.47
C ASN A 22 0.77 -15.30 -3.77
N VAL A 23 1.67 -15.77 -4.64
CA VAL A 23 1.85 -15.21 -6.00
C VAL A 23 0.55 -15.39 -6.81
N ILE A 24 -0.09 -16.56 -6.77
CA ILE A 24 -1.38 -16.81 -7.42
C ILE A 24 -2.50 -15.94 -6.82
N TYR A 25 -2.54 -15.71 -5.50
CA TYR A 25 -3.50 -14.82 -4.85
C TYR A 25 -3.26 -13.36 -5.23
N VAL A 26 -2.01 -12.92 -5.33
CA VAL A 26 -1.67 -11.58 -5.85
C VAL A 26 -2.13 -11.44 -7.30
N TYR A 27 -1.87 -12.43 -8.18
CA TYR A 27 -2.40 -12.44 -9.55
C TYR A 27 -3.93 -12.53 -9.60
N ALA A 28 -4.57 -13.23 -8.65
CA ALA A 28 -6.03 -13.33 -8.57
C ALA A 28 -6.67 -12.03 -8.07
N ILE A 29 -6.03 -11.31 -7.14
CA ILE A 29 -6.47 -10.02 -6.61
C ILE A 29 -6.22 -8.91 -7.64
N ILE A 30 -5.03 -8.88 -8.26
CA ILE A 30 -4.74 -8.01 -9.42
C ILE A 30 -5.73 -8.34 -10.55
N GLY A 31 -5.98 -9.62 -10.82
CA GLY A 31 -6.99 -10.08 -11.78
C GLY A 31 -8.42 -9.65 -11.40
N ALA A 32 -8.77 -9.62 -10.12
CA ALA A 32 -10.06 -9.13 -9.63
C ALA A 32 -10.17 -7.60 -9.73
N LEU A 33 -9.07 -6.87 -9.50
CA LEU A 33 -8.95 -5.42 -9.76
C LEU A 33 -9.15 -5.11 -11.24
N PHE A 34 -8.52 -5.88 -12.13
CA PHE A 34 -8.72 -5.77 -13.58
C PHE A 34 -10.12 -6.20 -14.02
N ARG A 35 -10.76 -7.18 -13.36
CA ARG A 35 -12.18 -7.51 -13.60
C ARG A 35 -13.11 -6.38 -13.16
N GLY A 36 -12.85 -5.75 -12.01
CA GLY A 36 -13.58 -4.55 -11.56
C GLY A 36 -13.45 -3.41 -12.58
N LEU A 37 -12.23 -3.20 -13.09
CA LEU A 37 -11.95 -2.24 -14.16
C LEU A 37 -12.70 -2.59 -15.47
N ALA A 38 -12.70 -3.86 -15.86
CA ALA A 38 -13.41 -4.33 -17.04
C ALA A 38 -14.93 -4.20 -16.91
N ILE A 39 -15.50 -4.49 -15.74
CA ILE A 39 -16.92 -4.30 -15.45
C ILE A 39 -17.29 -2.81 -15.47
N TYR A 40 -16.44 -1.95 -14.90
CA TYR A 40 -16.63 -0.50 -14.93
C TYR A 40 -16.62 0.05 -16.37
N GLN A 41 -15.63 -0.37 -17.17
CA GLN A 41 -15.53 0.00 -18.60
C GLN A 41 -16.74 -0.51 -19.39
N LEU A 42 -17.21 -1.72 -19.11
CA LEU A 42 -18.41 -2.30 -19.73
C LEU A 42 -19.67 -1.49 -19.37
N CYS A 43 -19.83 -1.09 -18.11
CA CYS A 43 -20.94 -0.24 -17.68
C CYS A 43 -20.93 1.14 -18.33
N ARG A 44 -19.75 1.76 -18.53
CA ARG A 44 -19.63 3.03 -19.26
C ARG A 44 -19.98 2.88 -20.75
N LYS A 45 -19.53 1.79 -21.37
CA LYS A 45 -19.90 1.44 -22.75
C LYS A 45 -21.41 1.27 -22.90
N ILE A 46 -22.08 0.61 -21.96
CA ILE A 46 -23.54 0.43 -21.96
C ILE A 46 -24.27 1.78 -21.83
N LYS A 47 -23.68 2.77 -21.15
CA LYS A 47 -24.22 4.13 -21.03
C LYS A 47 -23.92 5.05 -22.21
N GLY A 48 -23.23 4.58 -23.25
CA GLY A 48 -22.87 5.38 -24.42
C GLY A 48 -21.75 6.41 -24.17
N GLU A 49 -21.02 6.29 -23.06
CA GLU A 49 -19.89 7.17 -22.75
C GLU A 49 -18.64 6.72 -23.52
N SER A 50 -17.80 7.67 -23.98
CA SER A 50 -16.56 7.32 -24.67
C SER A 50 -15.66 6.49 -23.76
N ILE A 51 -15.24 5.32 -24.26
CA ILE A 51 -14.33 4.41 -23.55
C ILE A 51 -12.89 4.93 -23.62
N ILE A 52 -12.58 5.70 -24.65
CA ILE A 52 -11.27 6.30 -24.87
C ILE A 52 -11.17 7.54 -23.98
N PRO A 53 -10.29 7.55 -22.97
CA PRO A 53 -10.00 8.76 -22.22
C PRO A 53 -9.33 9.78 -23.14
N ASP A 54 -9.68 11.05 -22.96
CA ASP A 54 -9.04 12.15 -23.67
C ASP A 54 -7.52 12.16 -23.43
N ILE A 55 -6.73 12.51 -24.46
CA ILE A 55 -5.26 12.47 -24.41
C ILE A 55 -4.71 13.38 -23.32
N GLU A 56 -5.34 14.55 -23.10
CA GLU A 56 -4.98 15.49 -22.03
C GLU A 56 -5.15 14.85 -20.63
N SER A 57 -6.19 14.03 -20.47
CA SER A 57 -6.45 13.29 -19.23
C SER A 57 -5.40 12.22 -18.99
N VAL A 58 -5.07 11.40 -20.00
CA VAL A 58 -4.05 10.34 -19.85
C VAL A 58 -2.68 10.93 -19.51
N SER A 59 -2.28 12.00 -20.19
CA SER A 59 -1.03 12.71 -19.92
C SER A 59 -0.98 13.24 -18.47
N THR A 60 -2.08 13.84 -18.00
CA THR A 60 -2.19 14.33 -16.62
C THR A 60 -2.03 13.21 -15.59
N HIS A 61 -2.70 12.07 -15.80
CA HIS A 61 -2.63 10.92 -14.91
C HIS A 61 -1.24 10.27 -14.90
N LEU A 62 -0.57 10.22 -16.05
CA LEU A 62 0.79 9.71 -16.13
C LEU A 62 1.78 10.65 -15.40
N ASN A 63 1.64 11.96 -15.59
CA ASN A 63 2.50 12.95 -14.92
C ASN A 63 2.34 12.90 -13.41
N ILE A 64 1.10 12.84 -12.89
CA ILE A 64 0.87 12.71 -11.45
C ILE A 64 1.41 11.37 -10.94
N PHE A 65 1.24 10.27 -11.69
CA PHE A 65 1.77 8.97 -11.32
C PHE A 65 3.29 8.98 -11.15
N LEU A 66 4.03 9.51 -12.14
CA LEU A 66 5.49 9.63 -12.08
C LEU A 66 5.94 10.54 -10.92
N PHE A 67 5.24 11.65 -10.71
CA PHE A 67 5.50 12.56 -9.60
C PHE A 67 5.29 11.86 -8.24
N LEU A 68 4.20 11.11 -8.08
CA LEU A 68 3.90 10.38 -6.86
C LEU A 68 4.93 9.29 -6.58
N ILE A 69 5.44 8.58 -7.60
CA ILE A 69 6.54 7.62 -7.42
C ILE A 69 7.75 8.32 -6.81
N LEU A 70 8.15 9.47 -7.37
CA LEU A 70 9.29 10.23 -6.88
C LEU A 70 9.09 10.67 -5.43
N VAL A 71 7.95 11.30 -5.13
CA VAL A 71 7.64 11.79 -3.77
C VAL A 71 7.59 10.62 -2.78
N ASN A 72 6.89 9.53 -3.11
CA ASN A 72 6.82 8.36 -2.24
C ASN A 72 8.19 7.74 -2.02
N SER A 73 9.05 7.67 -3.04
CA SER A 73 10.43 7.18 -2.90
C SER A 73 11.23 8.02 -1.90
N LEU A 74 11.15 9.34 -2.00
CA LEU A 74 11.85 10.25 -1.10
C LEU A 74 11.33 10.16 0.34
N LEU A 75 10.00 10.16 0.52
CA LEU A 75 9.38 10.01 1.84
C LEU A 75 9.77 8.68 2.49
N SER A 76 9.70 7.59 1.73
CA SER A 76 10.06 6.24 2.20
C SER A 76 11.51 6.18 2.62
N ARG A 77 12.42 6.70 1.78
CA ARG A 77 13.85 6.73 2.09
C ARG A 77 14.13 7.54 3.35
N PHE A 78 13.54 8.73 3.46
CA PHE A 78 13.75 9.59 4.63
C PHE A 78 13.26 8.90 5.91
N ALA A 79 12.06 8.31 5.89
CA ALA A 79 11.50 7.62 7.04
C ALA A 79 12.37 6.45 7.54
N VAL A 80 12.95 5.68 6.62
CA VAL A 80 13.85 4.56 6.95
C VAL A 80 15.16 5.06 7.56
N VAL A 81 15.70 6.18 7.07
CA VAL A 81 16.96 6.74 7.60
C VAL A 81 16.76 7.40 8.96
N THR A 82 15.65 8.08 9.20
CA THR A 82 15.45 8.86 10.44
C THR A 82 14.93 8.05 11.61
N SER A 83 14.29 6.90 11.38
CA SER A 83 13.65 6.13 12.45
C SER A 83 13.76 4.62 12.23
N PRO A 84 14.97 4.07 12.01
CA PRO A 84 15.15 2.64 11.71
C PRO A 84 14.73 1.75 12.90
N ILE A 85 14.27 0.54 12.61
CA ILE A 85 14.10 -0.52 13.61
C ILE A 85 15.29 -1.48 13.52
N SER A 86 16.05 -1.62 14.60
CA SER A 86 17.08 -2.66 14.69
C SER A 86 16.45 -3.97 15.19
N PRO A 87 16.75 -5.14 14.57
CA PRO A 87 17.70 -5.38 13.49
C PRO A 87 17.07 -5.44 12.09
N ALA A 88 15.91 -4.82 11.85
CA ALA A 88 15.15 -4.94 10.60
C ALA A 88 15.52 -3.87 9.55
N PRO A 89 16.41 -4.17 8.59
CA PRO A 89 16.83 -3.19 7.60
C PRO A 89 15.68 -2.85 6.65
N GLY A 90 15.62 -1.59 6.22
CA GLY A 90 14.51 -1.09 5.40
C GLY A 90 13.22 -0.80 6.16
N VAL A 91 13.13 -1.16 7.46
CA VAL A 91 11.94 -0.92 8.28
C VAL A 91 12.09 0.32 9.15
N SER A 92 11.02 1.11 9.24
CA SER A 92 10.96 2.31 10.09
C SER A 92 9.91 2.18 11.20
N SER A 93 10.27 2.64 12.39
CA SER A 93 9.38 2.77 13.56
C SER A 93 8.45 3.96 13.45
N MET A 94 8.69 4.89 12.53
CA MET A 94 7.84 6.04 12.24
C MET A 94 7.76 6.22 10.73
N TYR A 95 7.15 5.27 10.04
CA TYR A 95 7.05 5.28 8.59
C TYR A 95 5.96 6.24 8.10
N PHE A 96 6.17 7.54 8.29
CA PHE A 96 5.19 8.58 7.95
C PHE A 96 4.85 8.64 6.43
N ALA A 97 5.67 8.02 5.59
CA ALA A 97 5.40 7.85 4.16
C ALA A 97 4.03 7.19 3.91
N VAL A 98 3.65 6.18 4.70
CA VAL A 98 2.37 5.49 4.53
C VAL A 98 1.17 6.44 4.63
N ALA A 99 1.22 7.42 5.52
CA ALA A 99 0.11 8.35 5.70
C ALA A 99 -0.11 9.21 4.44
N PHE A 100 0.98 9.69 3.83
CA PHE A 100 0.91 10.41 2.56
C PHE A 100 0.49 9.49 1.42
N MET A 101 1.00 8.25 1.35
CA MET A 101 0.60 7.27 0.35
C MET A 101 -0.89 6.96 0.39
N ILE A 102 -1.49 6.83 1.59
CA ILE A 102 -2.94 6.67 1.78
C ILE A 102 -3.67 7.88 1.22
N VAL A 103 -3.24 9.10 1.58
CA VAL A 103 -3.86 10.35 1.11
C VAL A 103 -3.79 10.47 -0.41
N PHE A 104 -2.62 10.22 -1.01
CA PHE A 104 -2.42 10.26 -2.46
C PHE A 104 -3.27 9.20 -3.16
N THR A 105 -3.40 8.02 -2.58
CA THR A 105 -4.28 6.97 -3.11
C THR A 105 -5.75 7.38 -3.06
N LEU A 106 -6.20 8.04 -1.99
CA LEU A 106 -7.56 8.54 -1.90
C LEU A 106 -7.84 9.74 -2.82
N TRP A 107 -6.83 10.55 -3.15
CA TRP A 107 -6.96 11.66 -4.10
C TRP A 107 -6.84 11.25 -5.58
N TYR A 108 -5.97 10.28 -5.87
CA TYR A 108 -5.55 9.93 -7.23
C TYR A 108 -5.89 8.48 -7.60
N GLY A 109 -6.68 7.80 -6.77
CA GLY A 109 -7.15 6.44 -7.03
C GLY A 109 -6.01 5.44 -7.19
N ILE A 110 -6.16 4.56 -8.19
CA ILE A 110 -5.20 3.48 -8.45
C ILE A 110 -3.79 3.99 -8.80
N TRP A 111 -3.66 5.20 -9.37
CA TRP A 111 -2.36 5.81 -9.65
C TRP A 111 -1.60 6.12 -8.36
N GLY A 112 -2.30 6.64 -7.35
CA GLY A 112 -1.74 6.78 -6.01
C GLY A 112 -1.39 5.42 -5.40
N GLY A 113 -2.25 4.42 -5.60
CA GLY A 113 -2.04 3.07 -5.06
C GLY A 113 -0.78 2.38 -5.60
N ILE A 114 -0.61 2.35 -6.93
CA ILE A 114 0.54 1.72 -7.58
C ILE A 114 1.83 2.53 -7.32
N SER A 115 1.73 3.86 -7.25
CA SER A 115 2.89 4.69 -6.94
C SER A 115 3.38 4.51 -5.51
N ALA A 116 2.52 4.10 -4.56
CA ALA A 116 2.95 3.74 -3.20
C ALA A 116 3.86 2.49 -3.23
N TYR A 117 3.45 1.44 -3.95
CA TYR A 117 4.26 0.24 -4.14
C TYR A 117 5.62 0.54 -4.78
N LEU A 118 5.64 1.25 -5.92
CA LEU A 118 6.88 1.58 -6.61
C LEU A 118 7.75 2.54 -5.80
N GLY A 119 7.14 3.49 -5.10
CA GLY A 119 7.84 4.40 -4.20
C GLY A 119 8.53 3.67 -3.05
N CYS A 120 7.84 2.72 -2.43
CA CYS A 120 8.41 1.84 -1.40
C CYS A 120 9.60 1.04 -1.95
N MET A 121 9.39 0.38 -3.09
CA MET A 121 10.40 -0.46 -3.74
C MET A 121 11.68 0.30 -4.06
N ILE A 122 11.57 1.56 -4.46
CA ILE A 122 12.73 2.41 -4.72
C ILE A 122 13.31 2.96 -3.41
N GLY A 123 12.49 3.62 -2.59
CA GLY A 123 12.95 4.39 -1.44
C GLY A 123 13.36 3.57 -0.23
N ALA A 124 12.49 2.66 0.22
CA ALA A 124 12.74 1.77 1.36
C ALA A 124 13.38 0.44 0.94
N GLY A 125 13.34 0.12 -0.35
CA GLY A 125 13.95 -1.06 -0.93
C GLY A 125 15.34 -0.82 -1.53
N ILE A 126 15.40 -0.39 -2.80
CA ILE A 126 16.65 -0.25 -3.57
C ILE A 126 17.63 0.70 -2.87
N LEU A 127 17.17 1.87 -2.46
CA LEU A 127 18.03 2.87 -1.80
C LEU A 127 18.42 2.49 -0.36
N ALA A 128 17.84 1.42 0.18
CA ALA A 128 18.20 0.84 1.48
C ALA A 128 18.90 -0.52 1.34
N ASP A 129 19.40 -0.84 0.14
CA ASP A 129 20.17 -2.05 -0.17
C ASP A 129 19.41 -3.36 0.09
N MET A 130 18.09 -3.35 -0.03
CA MET A 130 17.28 -4.57 0.08
C MET A 130 17.52 -5.50 -1.12
N PRO A 131 17.70 -6.82 -0.89
CA PRO A 131 17.78 -7.79 -1.98
C PRO A 131 16.56 -7.67 -2.91
N LEU A 132 16.79 -7.53 -4.21
CA LEU A 132 15.72 -7.25 -5.17
C LEU A 132 14.61 -8.32 -5.15
N SER A 133 15.00 -9.59 -4.98
CA SER A 133 14.06 -10.72 -4.88
C SER A 133 13.08 -10.58 -3.71
N LEU A 134 13.56 -10.08 -2.57
CA LEU A 134 12.73 -9.79 -1.40
C LEU A 134 11.94 -8.51 -1.61
N ASN A 135 12.60 -7.46 -2.10
CA ASN A 135 12.04 -6.11 -2.20
C ASN A 135 10.73 -6.05 -3.01
N VAL A 136 10.66 -6.79 -4.13
CA VAL A 136 9.45 -6.87 -4.97
C VAL A 136 8.24 -7.40 -4.17
N VAL A 137 8.44 -8.39 -3.32
CA VAL A 137 7.34 -8.98 -2.53
C VAL A 137 7.09 -8.20 -1.25
N TRP A 138 8.15 -7.73 -0.60
CA TRP A 138 8.09 -6.96 0.64
C TRP A 138 7.36 -5.62 0.45
N SER A 139 7.63 -4.92 -0.65
CA SER A 139 6.99 -3.63 -1.00
C SER A 139 5.48 -3.73 -1.18
N LEU A 140 4.92 -4.94 -1.33
CA LEU A 140 3.47 -5.14 -1.30
C LEU A 140 2.85 -4.71 0.04
N ALA A 141 3.62 -4.60 1.12
CA ALA A 141 3.17 -4.03 2.39
C ALA A 141 2.52 -2.65 2.19
N ASP A 142 3.17 -1.76 1.43
CA ASP A 142 2.64 -0.40 1.18
C ASP A 142 1.45 -0.43 0.21
N LEU A 143 1.45 -1.37 -0.75
CA LEU A 143 0.30 -1.56 -1.63
C LEU A 143 -0.95 -1.97 -0.85
N TRP A 144 -0.84 -2.93 0.08
CA TRP A 144 -1.96 -3.33 0.92
C TRP A 144 -2.44 -2.17 1.80
N GLN A 145 -1.50 -1.41 2.37
CA GLN A 145 -1.81 -0.29 3.25
C GLN A 145 -2.64 0.81 2.58
N VAL A 146 -2.51 0.98 1.26
CA VAL A 146 -3.28 1.98 0.51
C VAL A 146 -4.50 1.42 -0.20
N LEU A 147 -4.48 0.17 -0.67
CA LEU A 147 -5.63 -0.43 -1.34
C LEU A 147 -6.78 -0.72 -0.38
N ILE A 148 -6.50 -1.11 0.87
CA ILE A 148 -7.54 -1.36 1.88
C ILE A 148 -8.41 -0.12 2.11
N PRO A 149 -7.86 1.07 2.44
CA PRO A 149 -8.68 2.29 2.56
C PRO A 149 -9.35 2.66 1.24
N LEU A 150 -8.67 2.53 0.10
CA LEU A 150 -9.25 2.85 -1.20
C LEU A 150 -10.54 2.05 -1.46
N MET A 151 -10.47 0.73 -1.28
CA MET A 151 -11.59 -0.18 -1.46
C MET A 151 -12.71 0.11 -0.44
N ALA A 152 -12.36 0.35 0.82
CA ALA A 152 -13.35 0.66 1.86
C ALA A 152 -14.07 1.98 1.58
N PHE A 153 -13.34 3.04 1.20
CA PHE A 153 -13.91 4.35 0.88
C PHE A 153 -14.82 4.28 -0.34
N ALA A 154 -14.42 3.53 -1.37
CA ALA A 154 -15.24 3.28 -2.54
C ALA A 154 -16.50 2.47 -2.21
N TYR A 155 -16.36 1.34 -1.49
CA TYR A 155 -17.46 0.42 -1.17
C TYR A 155 -18.51 1.06 -0.26
N PHE A 156 -18.08 1.67 0.84
CA PHE A 156 -18.99 2.30 1.81
C PHE A 156 -19.43 3.71 1.40
N ARG A 157 -18.91 4.23 0.27
CA ARG A 157 -19.15 5.60 -0.22
C ARG A 157 -18.83 6.65 0.84
N VAL A 158 -17.65 6.52 1.43
CA VAL A 158 -17.18 7.42 2.48
C VAL A 158 -17.03 8.82 1.93
N ASN A 159 -17.49 9.83 2.68
CA ASN A 159 -17.13 11.20 2.36
C ASN A 159 -15.64 11.38 2.68
N ILE A 160 -14.83 11.54 1.64
CA ILE A 160 -13.36 11.67 1.76
C ILE A 160 -12.92 12.76 2.75
N ARG A 161 -13.75 13.77 3.01
CA ARG A 161 -13.48 14.83 4.00
C ARG A 161 -13.83 14.45 5.45
N LEU A 162 -14.17 13.19 5.70
CA LEU A 162 -14.49 12.64 7.03
C LEU A 162 -15.52 13.47 7.82
N ARG A 163 -16.61 13.86 7.15
CA ARG A 163 -17.59 14.81 7.69
C ARG A 163 -18.48 14.20 8.78
N THR A 164 -18.74 12.90 8.72
CA THR A 164 -19.63 12.21 9.66
C THR A 164 -18.87 11.29 10.60
N LYS A 165 -19.48 10.93 11.73
CA LYS A 165 -18.94 9.90 12.64
C LYS A 165 -18.78 8.54 11.94
N ARG A 166 -19.66 8.23 10.98
CA ARG A 166 -19.56 7.02 10.14
C ARG A 166 -18.30 7.05 9.28
N ASP A 167 -18.04 8.17 8.60
CA ASP A 167 -16.83 8.32 7.76
C ASP A 167 -15.57 8.20 8.60
N MET A 168 -15.55 8.84 9.77
CA MET A 168 -14.44 8.74 10.71
C MET A 168 -14.27 7.30 11.22
N GLY A 169 -15.33 6.59 11.57
CA GLY A 169 -15.26 5.20 12.01
C GLY A 169 -14.72 4.26 10.93
N ILE A 170 -15.12 4.45 9.67
CA ILE A 170 -14.59 3.67 8.54
C ILE A 170 -13.12 3.99 8.30
N PHE A 171 -12.73 5.27 8.40
CA PHE A 171 -11.32 5.65 8.35
C PHE A 171 -10.51 4.99 9.47
N LEU A 172 -10.97 5.07 10.73
CA LEU A 172 -10.25 4.48 11.85
C LEU A 172 -10.07 2.97 11.67
N LEU A 173 -11.10 2.27 11.23
CA LEU A 173 -11.04 0.82 11.05
C LEU A 173 -10.21 0.42 9.82
N PHE A 174 -10.53 0.95 8.64
CA PHE A 174 -9.95 0.48 7.38
C PHE A 174 -8.78 1.33 6.87
N GLY A 175 -8.78 2.62 7.16
CA GLY A 175 -7.72 3.54 6.75
C GLY A 175 -6.64 3.77 7.78
N CYS A 176 -6.78 3.23 9.00
CA CYS A 176 -5.77 3.35 10.04
C CYS A 176 -5.41 2.04 10.73
N LEU A 177 -6.38 1.26 11.25
CA LEU A 177 -6.03 0.07 12.02
C LEU A 177 -5.76 -1.14 11.12
N LEU A 178 -6.74 -1.55 10.31
CA LEU A 178 -6.66 -2.78 9.52
C LEU A 178 -5.56 -2.69 8.46
N ASN A 179 -5.44 -1.57 7.77
CA ASN A 179 -4.45 -1.42 6.71
C ASN A 179 -3.02 -1.47 7.24
N ASN A 180 -2.73 -0.72 8.31
CA ASN A 180 -1.40 -0.72 8.94
C ASN A 180 -1.10 -2.07 9.60
N PHE A 181 -2.10 -2.76 10.16
CA PHE A 181 -1.92 -4.11 10.68
C PHE A 181 -1.49 -5.07 9.57
N ILE A 182 -2.21 -5.09 8.45
CA ILE A 182 -1.89 -5.97 7.31
C ILE A 182 -0.54 -5.61 6.70
N GLY A 183 -0.23 -4.33 6.55
CA GLY A 183 1.06 -3.85 6.04
C GLY A 183 2.23 -4.26 6.90
N ALA A 184 2.18 -3.94 8.20
CA ALA A 184 3.23 -4.28 9.15
C ALA A 184 3.39 -5.81 9.28
N MET A 185 2.28 -6.55 9.34
CA MET A 185 2.29 -8.01 9.37
C MET A 185 2.97 -8.59 8.13
N TRP A 186 2.59 -8.13 6.94
CA TRP A 186 3.19 -8.56 5.68
C TRP A 186 4.68 -8.24 5.63
N GLY A 187 5.06 -6.99 5.92
CA GLY A 187 6.44 -6.53 5.87
C GLY A 187 7.34 -7.28 6.85
N ALA A 188 6.92 -7.41 8.12
CA ALA A 188 7.65 -8.16 9.13
C ALA A 188 7.79 -9.63 8.74
N LEU A 189 6.72 -10.26 8.26
CA LEU A 189 6.72 -11.68 7.88
C LEU A 189 7.68 -11.96 6.72
N MET A 190 7.71 -11.10 5.69
CA MET A 190 8.59 -11.30 4.55
C MET A 190 10.07 -11.18 4.94
N ILE A 191 10.44 -10.21 5.78
CA ILE A 191 11.82 -10.01 6.22
C ILE A 191 12.30 -11.19 7.08
N VAL A 192 11.48 -11.68 8.03
CA VAL A 192 11.89 -12.84 8.85
C VAL A 192 11.94 -14.14 8.05
N ARG A 193 11.04 -14.30 7.08
CA ARG A 193 10.97 -15.48 6.22
C ARG A 193 12.17 -15.61 5.31
N GLU A 194 12.65 -14.49 4.75
CA GLU A 194 13.87 -14.48 3.92
C GLU A 194 15.16 -14.49 4.77
N GLY A 195 15.05 -14.55 6.10
CA GLY A 195 16.19 -14.68 7.01
C GLY A 195 16.99 -13.40 7.23
N MET A 196 16.48 -12.24 6.79
CA MET A 196 17.09 -10.94 7.05
C MET A 196 16.98 -10.53 8.53
N VAL A 197 15.94 -11.02 9.20
CA VAL A 197 15.70 -10.83 10.65
C VAL A 197 15.37 -12.18 11.29
N PRO A 198 15.89 -12.50 12.48
CA PRO A 198 15.52 -13.73 13.18
C PRO A 198 14.02 -13.76 13.52
N TRP A 199 13.41 -14.94 13.51
CA TRP A 199 12.00 -15.11 13.93
C TRP A 199 11.72 -14.64 15.35
N THR A 200 12.72 -14.63 16.23
CA THR A 200 12.61 -14.10 17.60
C THR A 200 12.33 -12.60 17.63
N GLU A 201 12.73 -11.86 16.59
CA GLU A 201 12.57 -10.42 16.46
C GLU A 201 11.30 -10.02 15.68
N PHE A 202 10.48 -11.01 15.30
CA PHE A 202 9.26 -10.78 14.54
C PHE A 202 8.33 -9.79 15.23
N PHE A 203 8.02 -9.99 16.51
CA PHE A 203 7.08 -9.14 17.24
C PHE A 203 7.63 -7.72 17.43
N VAL A 204 8.92 -7.56 17.73
CA VAL A 204 9.56 -6.24 17.85
C VAL A 204 9.48 -5.49 16.52
N THR A 205 9.76 -6.17 15.40
CA THR A 205 9.67 -5.59 14.05
C THR A 205 8.23 -5.21 13.70
N PHE A 206 7.30 -6.12 13.93
CA PHE A 206 5.87 -5.93 13.65
C PHE A 206 5.26 -4.80 14.48
N GLU A 207 5.44 -4.82 15.80
CA GLU A 207 4.83 -3.86 16.72
C GLU A 207 5.41 -2.46 16.52
N GLY A 208 6.73 -2.35 16.39
CA GLY A 208 7.39 -1.06 16.15
C GLY A 208 6.90 -0.42 14.85
N TRP A 209 6.76 -1.21 13.78
CA TRP A 209 6.24 -0.72 12.51
C TRP A 209 4.74 -0.38 12.61
N PHE A 210 3.93 -1.28 13.16
CA PHE A 210 2.48 -1.09 13.28
C PHE A 210 2.12 0.14 14.10
N VAL A 211 2.70 0.30 15.29
CA VAL A 211 2.41 1.42 16.20
C VAL A 211 2.83 2.74 15.56
N GLY A 212 4.01 2.78 14.94
CA GLY A 212 4.49 3.95 14.19
C GLY A 212 3.54 4.39 13.08
N ASN A 213 3.09 3.44 12.28
CA ASN A 213 2.19 3.71 11.18
C ASN A 213 0.82 4.18 11.66
N VAL A 214 0.28 3.58 12.73
CA VAL A 214 -0.98 4.01 13.32
C VAL A 214 -0.87 5.46 13.81
N ILE A 215 0.18 5.82 14.55
CA ILE A 215 0.38 7.19 15.05
C ILE A 215 0.45 8.18 13.90
N THR A 216 1.32 7.93 12.91
CA THR A 216 1.49 8.84 11.77
C THR A 216 0.21 8.95 10.93
N THR A 217 -0.50 7.85 10.74
CA THR A 217 -1.77 7.81 10.00
C THR A 217 -2.87 8.60 10.70
N LEU A 218 -3.02 8.45 12.03
CA LEU A 218 -4.03 9.17 12.82
C LEU A 218 -3.83 10.69 12.79
N VAL A 219 -2.58 11.14 12.72
CA VAL A 219 -2.25 12.56 12.72
C VAL A 219 -2.39 13.15 11.32
N ILE A 220 -1.73 12.55 10.33
CA ILE A 220 -1.55 13.16 9.01
C ILE A 220 -2.80 12.96 8.13
N VAL A 221 -3.37 11.75 8.09
CA VAL A 221 -4.44 11.45 7.12
C VAL A 221 -5.69 12.28 7.38
N PRO A 222 -6.27 12.34 8.61
CA PRO A 222 -7.44 13.17 8.87
C PRO A 222 -7.18 14.66 8.59
N PHE A 223 -5.97 15.15 8.86
CA PHE A 223 -5.59 16.52 8.58
C PHE A 223 -5.65 16.81 7.07
N CYS A 224 -4.94 16.02 6.26
CA CYS A 224 -4.95 16.17 4.81
C CYS A 224 -6.37 16.00 4.23
N LEU A 225 -7.12 15.02 4.72
CA LEU A 225 -8.46 14.72 4.26
C LEU A 225 -9.46 15.84 4.57
N LYS A 226 -9.40 16.44 5.75
CA LYS A 226 -10.34 17.51 6.15
C LYS A 226 -9.99 18.87 5.55
N TYR A 227 -8.70 19.23 5.57
CA TYR A 227 -8.26 20.59 5.30
C TYR A 227 -7.66 20.78 3.90
N ILE A 228 -6.96 19.78 3.36
CA ILE A 228 -6.26 19.93 2.07
C ILE A 228 -7.13 19.45 0.89
N THR A 229 -7.91 18.38 1.11
CA THR A 229 -8.79 17.80 0.08
C THR A 229 -9.70 18.82 -0.63
N PRO A 230 -10.29 19.85 0.01
CA PRO A 230 -11.10 20.85 -0.68
C PRO A 230 -10.36 21.59 -1.80
N TYR A 231 -9.04 21.76 -1.69
CA TYR A 231 -8.21 22.40 -2.71
C TYR A 231 -7.83 21.41 -3.80
N ILE A 232 -7.46 20.18 -3.40
CA ILE A 232 -7.09 19.12 -4.34
C ILE A 232 -8.27 18.75 -5.26
N GLN A 233 -9.49 18.73 -4.73
CA GLN A 233 -10.72 18.48 -5.50
C GLN A 233 -11.02 19.53 -6.58
N GLN A 234 -10.35 20.69 -6.56
CA GLN A 234 -10.49 21.73 -7.58
C GLN A 234 -9.49 21.55 -8.74
N THR A 235 -8.53 20.63 -8.60
CA THR A 235 -7.49 20.39 -9.61
C THR A 235 -7.98 19.41 -10.68
N LYS A 236 -7.47 19.56 -11.92
CA LYS A 236 -7.75 18.62 -13.03
C LYS A 236 -7.20 17.20 -12.79
N SER A 237 -6.23 17.05 -11.89
CA SER A 237 -5.58 15.76 -11.61
C SER A 237 -6.32 14.91 -10.58
N TYR A 238 -7.34 15.45 -9.89
CA TYR A 238 -8.11 14.69 -8.92
C TYR A 238 -8.91 13.57 -9.58
N VAL A 239 -8.79 12.35 -9.05
CA VAL A 239 -9.50 11.19 -9.58
C VAL A 239 -10.85 11.07 -8.88
N HIS A 240 -11.92 11.19 -9.66
CA HIS A 240 -13.26 10.91 -9.18
C HIS A 240 -13.51 9.39 -9.13
N ASN A 241 -14.26 8.93 -8.13
CA ASN A 241 -14.64 7.52 -7.98
C ASN A 241 -13.49 6.51 -7.81
N TYR A 242 -12.27 6.94 -7.47
CA TYR A 242 -11.19 6.08 -6.99
C TYR A 242 -10.50 5.15 -8.01
N TRP A 243 -10.86 5.17 -9.30
CA TRP A 243 -10.34 4.21 -10.30
C TRP A 243 -9.66 4.86 -11.50
N ILE A 244 -10.39 5.64 -12.32
CA ILE A 244 -9.89 6.45 -13.45
C ILE A 244 -10.88 7.60 -13.66
#